data_AF-A0A3S9SGE5-F1
#
_entry.id   AF-A0A3S9SGE5-F1
#
_cell.length_a   1.000
_cell.length_b   1.000
_cell.length_c   1.000
_cell.angle_alpha   90.00
_cell.angle_beta   90.00
_cell.angle_gamma   90.00
#
_symmetry.space_group_name_H-M   'P 1'
#
loop_
_entity.id
_entity.type
_entity.pdbx_description
1 polymer ?
#
loop_
_entity_poly.entity_id
_entity_poly.type
_entity_poly.pdbx_seq_one_letter_code
_entity_poly.pdbx_strand_id
1 'polypeptide(L)'
;MSKSQELITKQHPVSADDILRMVAGLSSAAIHIYETDPSGKLSQLLAAEAIPSLRKIILPIAQEARQLAAADDAEADDFVAVVTAAILLLDKANKTAIELGLSDAVQPTIQ
;
A
#
# COMPACT_ATOMS: atom_id res chain seq x y z
N MET A 1 -25.95 -1.78 5.83
CA MET A 1 -24.68 -1.15 5.43
C MET A 1 -24.16 -0.40 6.63
N SER A 2 -22.90 -0.62 7.05
CA SER A 2 -22.33 0.19 8.15
C SER A 2 -21.98 1.59 7.64
N LYS A 3 -21.94 2.59 8.53
CA LYS A 3 -21.51 3.95 8.18
C LYS A 3 -20.10 4.00 7.60
N SER A 4 -19.20 3.13 8.06
CA SER A 4 -17.84 2.98 7.54
C SER A 4 -17.85 2.52 6.07
N GLN A 5 -18.75 1.59 5.72
CA GLN A 5 -18.99 1.22 4.32
C GLN A 5 -19.58 2.38 3.51
N GLU A 6 -20.48 3.18 4.08
CA GLU A 6 -21.02 4.37 3.39
C GLU A 6 -19.96 5.45 3.14
N LEU A 7 -19.03 5.68 4.07
CA LEU A 7 -17.92 6.64 3.93
C LEU A 7 -16.95 6.22 2.81
N ILE A 8 -16.54 4.95 2.82
CA ILE A 8 -15.66 4.36 1.80
C ILE A 8 -16.33 4.43 0.41
N THR A 9 -17.63 4.13 0.32
CA THR A 9 -18.35 4.08 -0.95
C THR A 9 -18.69 5.48 -1.49
N LYS A 10 -18.85 6.49 -0.63
CA LYS A 10 -19.17 7.88 -1.05
C LYS A 10 -17.98 8.66 -1.59
N GLN A 11 -16.77 8.43 -1.08
CA GLN A 11 -15.60 9.25 -1.45
C GLN A 11 -14.71 8.59 -2.52
N HIS A 12 -14.76 7.27 -2.67
CA HIS A 12 -13.95 6.53 -3.66
C HIS A 12 -14.85 5.57 -4.47
N PRO A 13 -15.25 5.93 -5.71
CA PRO A 13 -16.17 5.12 -6.52
C PRO A 13 -15.58 3.79 -7.03
N VAL A 14 -14.25 3.63 -6.97
CA VAL A 14 -13.58 2.32 -6.87
C VAL A 14 -13.45 2.06 -5.38
N SER A 15 -14.02 0.97 -4.85
CA SER A 15 -14.06 0.78 -3.41
C SER A 15 -12.64 0.81 -2.85
N ALA A 16 -12.39 1.58 -1.78
CA ALA A 16 -11.05 1.66 -1.18
C ALA A 16 -10.51 0.25 -0.85
N ASP A 17 -11.41 -0.70 -0.54
CA ASP A 17 -11.10 -2.11 -0.37
C ASP A 17 -10.45 -2.76 -1.62
N ASP A 18 -10.95 -2.49 -2.84
CA ASP A 18 -10.36 -3.00 -4.08
C ASP A 18 -8.94 -2.46 -4.28
N ILE A 19 -8.73 -1.16 -4.02
CA ILE A 19 -7.41 -0.53 -4.10
C ILE A 19 -6.45 -1.16 -3.09
N LEU A 20 -6.90 -1.35 -1.85
CA LEU A 20 -6.11 -1.94 -0.78
C LEU A 20 -5.72 -3.39 -1.09
N ARG A 21 -6.65 -4.21 -1.59
CA ARG A 21 -6.39 -5.59 -2.03
C ARG A 21 -5.42 -5.62 -3.20
N MET A 22 -5.58 -4.74 -4.18
CA MET A 22 -4.68 -4.63 -5.32
C MET A 22 -3.26 -4.28 -4.86
N VAL A 23 -3.11 -3.26 -4.00
CA VAL A 23 -1.81 -2.84 -3.47
C VAL A 23 -1.16 -3.96 -2.67
N ALA A 24 -1.90 -4.63 -1.78
CA ALA A 24 -1.39 -5.74 -0.99
C ALA A 24 -0.94 -6.92 -1.87
N GLY A 25 -1.76 -7.31 -2.86
CA GLY A 25 -1.46 -8.40 -3.78
C GLY A 25 -0.24 -8.13 -4.64
N LEU A 26 -0.16 -6.95 -5.26
CA LEU A 26 0.97 -6.57 -6.10
C LEU A 26 2.27 -6.39 -5.30
N SER A 27 2.20 -5.84 -4.09
CA SER A 27 3.38 -5.71 -3.22
C SER A 27 3.91 -7.08 -2.79
N SER A 28 3.02 -8.01 -2.43
CA SER A 28 3.39 -9.39 -2.09
C SER A 28 4.02 -10.12 -3.30
N ALA A 29 3.40 -9.99 -4.48
CA ALA A 29 3.95 -10.57 -5.70
C ALA A 29 5.33 -9.99 -6.04
N ALA A 30 5.52 -8.66 -5.88
CA ALA A 30 6.80 -8.02 -6.12
C ALA A 30 7.89 -8.55 -5.17
N ILE A 31 7.60 -8.69 -3.87
CA ILE A 31 8.53 -9.29 -2.91
C ILE A 31 8.96 -10.69 -3.39
N HIS A 32 7.99 -11.55 -3.72
CA HIS A 32 8.27 -12.90 -4.17
C HIS A 32 9.13 -12.92 -5.45
N ILE A 33 8.85 -12.03 -6.41
CA ILE A 33 9.62 -11.92 -7.66
C ILE A 33 11.04 -11.42 -7.39
N TYR A 34 11.23 -10.42 -6.52
CA TYR A 34 12.54 -9.94 -6.13
C TYR A 34 13.39 -11.03 -5.47
N GLU A 35 12.79 -11.83 -4.60
CA GLU A 35 13.47 -12.93 -3.92
C GLU A 35 13.80 -14.09 -4.87
N THR A 36 12.98 -14.31 -5.90
CA THR A 36 13.16 -15.42 -6.85
C THR A 36 14.11 -15.09 -8.00
N ASP A 37 14.01 -13.89 -8.58
CA ASP A 37 14.86 -13.43 -9.69
C ASP A 37 15.18 -11.93 -9.54
N PRO A 38 16.12 -11.56 -8.65
CA PRO A 38 16.41 -10.15 -8.36
C PRO A 38 16.94 -9.39 -9.59
N SER A 39 17.73 -10.05 -10.44
CA SER A 39 18.30 -9.43 -11.66
C SER A 39 17.33 -9.38 -12.84
N GLY A 40 16.17 -10.02 -12.72
CA GLY A 40 15.19 -10.15 -13.79
C GLY A 40 14.62 -8.81 -14.27
N LYS A 41 14.29 -8.75 -15.56
CA LYS A 41 13.64 -7.57 -16.15
C LYS A 41 12.34 -7.20 -15.43
N LEU A 42 11.60 -8.20 -14.94
CA LEU A 42 10.36 -7.97 -14.22
C LEU A 42 10.62 -7.33 -12.84
N SER A 43 11.66 -7.77 -12.12
CA SER A 43 12.09 -7.16 -10.86
C SER A 43 12.45 -5.68 -11.04
N GLN A 44 13.20 -5.37 -12.09
CA GLN A 44 13.55 -3.98 -12.40
C GLN A 44 12.32 -3.13 -12.72
N LEU A 45 11.38 -3.64 -13.54
CA LEU A 45 10.14 -2.93 -13.88
C LEU A 45 9.26 -2.69 -12.65
N LEU A 46 9.10 -3.70 -11.79
CA LEU A 46 8.30 -3.57 -10.58
C LEU A 46 8.89 -2.54 -9.62
N ALA A 47 10.21 -2.54 -9.44
CA ALA A 47 10.91 -1.62 -8.54
C ALA A 47 10.91 -0.17 -9.07
N ALA A 48 11.07 0.01 -10.38
CA ALA A 48 11.15 1.33 -11.00
C ALA A 48 9.78 1.98 -11.23
N GLU A 49 8.74 1.20 -11.52
CA GLU A 49 7.45 1.73 -11.97
C GLU A 49 6.28 1.34 -11.07
N ALA A 50 6.08 0.03 -10.84
CA ALA A 50 4.87 -0.46 -10.16
C ALA A 50 4.83 -0.05 -8.69
N ILE A 51 5.87 -0.35 -7.92
CA ILE A 51 5.94 -0.02 -6.48
C ILE A 51 5.81 1.49 -6.23
N PRO A 52 6.53 2.38 -6.94
CA PRO A 52 6.33 3.82 -6.82
C PRO A 52 4.91 4.29 -7.18
N SER A 53 4.28 3.66 -8.18
CA SER A 53 2.92 4.00 -8.58
C SER A 53 1.89 3.58 -7.54
N LEU A 54 2.01 2.39 -6.96
CA LEU A 54 1.15 1.92 -5.87
C LEU A 54 1.26 2.85 -4.65
N ARG A 55 2.46 3.36 -4.35
CA ARG A 55 2.66 4.34 -3.27
C ARG A 55 1.88 5.62 -3.50
N LYS A 56 1.86 6.15 -4.73
CA LYS A 56 1.07 7.32 -5.08
C LYS A 56 -0.43 7.06 -4.96
N ILE A 57 -0.89 5.86 -5.34
CA ILE A 57 -2.30 5.46 -5.31
C ILE A 57 -2.80 5.33 -3.87
N ILE A 58 -2.03 4.70 -2.97
CA ILE A 58 -2.47 4.44 -1.60
C ILE A 58 -2.32 5.66 -0.67
N LEU A 59 -1.46 6.62 -1.01
CA LEU A 59 -1.14 7.76 -0.14
C LEU A 59 -2.37 8.55 0.35
N PRO A 60 -3.37 8.90 -0.48
CA PRO A 60 -4.57 9.60 0.01
C PRO A 60 -5.37 8.77 1.01
N ILE A 61 -5.50 7.46 0.79
CA ILE A 61 -6.21 6.52 1.67
C ILE A 61 -5.46 6.40 3.01
N ALA A 62 -4.13 6.34 2.96
CA ALA A 62 -3.26 6.33 4.14
C ALA A 62 -3.44 7.60 5.00
N GLN A 63 -3.57 8.77 4.35
CA GLN A 63 -3.78 10.05 5.03
C GLN A 63 -5.15 10.10 5.71
N GLU A 64 -6.20 9.62 5.05
CA GLU A 64 -7.54 9.54 5.63
C GLU A 64 -7.56 8.59 6.84
N ALA A 65 -6.99 7.40 6.72
CA ALA A 65 -6.89 6.45 7.83
C ALA A 65 -6.16 7.05 9.05
N ARG A 66 -5.09 7.84 8.82
CA ARG A 66 -4.39 8.56 9.90
C ARG A 66 -5.27 9.61 10.57
N GLN A 67 -6.06 10.35 9.80
CA GLN A 67 -6.95 11.36 10.36
C GLN A 67 -8.04 10.72 11.23
N LEU A 68 -8.60 9.60 10.79
CA LEU A 68 -9.58 8.81 11.55
C LEU A 68 -8.96 8.24 12.83
N ALA A 69 -7.76 7.67 12.75
CA ALA A 69 -7.03 7.17 13.92
C ALA A 69 -6.70 8.29 14.93
N ALA A 70 -6.30 9.47 14.44
CA ALA A 70 -6.02 10.63 15.31
C ALA A 70 -7.27 11.19 15.99
N ALA A 71 -8.45 10.93 15.45
CA ALA A 71 -9.73 11.31 16.04
C ALA A 71 -10.25 10.30 17.08
N ASP A 72 -9.53 9.19 17.32
CA ASP A 72 -9.93 8.08 18.20
C ASP A 72 -11.33 7.52 17.84
N ASP A 73 -11.63 7.49 16.54
CA ASP A 73 -12.90 6.99 16.02
C ASP A 73 -12.89 5.45 16.00
N ALA A 74 -13.41 4.85 17.07
CA ALA A 74 -13.52 3.40 17.22
C ALA A 74 -14.34 2.72 16.10
N GLU A 75 -15.21 3.45 15.37
CA GLU A 75 -15.95 2.90 14.23
C GLU A 75 -15.07 2.76 12.97
N ALA A 76 -13.87 3.32 12.98
CA ALA A 76 -12.89 3.29 11.89
C ALA A 76 -11.72 2.33 12.11
N ASP A 77 -11.61 1.68 13.28
CA ASP A 77 -10.49 0.81 13.64
C ASP A 77 -10.21 -0.28 12.59
N ASP A 78 -11.25 -0.96 12.11
CA ASP A 78 -11.12 -2.00 11.09
C ASP A 78 -10.55 -1.45 9.77
N PHE A 79 -11.00 -0.25 9.37
CA PHE A 79 -10.50 0.40 8.16
C PHE A 79 -9.03 0.79 8.32
N VAL A 80 -8.67 1.42 9.45
CA VAL A 80 -7.29 1.81 9.76
C VAL A 80 -6.37 0.59 9.78
N ALA A 81 -6.82 -0.54 10.34
CA ALA A 81 -6.07 -1.79 10.38
C ALA A 81 -5.78 -2.33 8.97
N VAL A 82 -6.79 -2.37 8.09
CA VAL A 82 -6.63 -2.88 6.71
C VAL A 82 -5.71 -1.96 5.90
N VAL A 83 -5.86 -0.64 6.02
CA VAL A 83 -4.99 0.34 5.35
C VAL A 83 -3.55 0.17 5.81
N THR A 84 -3.33 0.04 7.13
CA THR A 84 -2.00 -0.17 7.71
C THR A 84 -1.36 -1.46 7.17
N ALA A 85 -2.10 -2.56 7.12
CA ALA A 85 -1.60 -3.83 6.62
C ALA A 85 -1.15 -3.76 5.15
N ALA A 86 -1.95 -3.11 4.28
CA ALA A 86 -1.60 -2.93 2.87
C ALA A 86 -0.33 -2.07 2.70
N ILE A 87 -0.18 -1.02 3.51
CA ILE A 87 0.99 -0.14 3.48
C ILE A 87 2.24 -0.86 3.97
N LEU A 88 2.15 -1.67 5.03
CA LEU A 88 3.29 -2.45 5.52
C LEU A 88 3.84 -3.40 4.46
N LEU A 89 2.96 -4.02 3.65
CA LEU A 89 3.39 -4.86 2.53
C LEU A 89 4.10 -4.03 1.44
N LEU A 90 3.55 -2.87 1.11
CA LEU A 90 4.15 -1.97 0.13
C LEU A 90 5.53 -1.46 0.58
N ASP A 91 5.64 -1.01 1.84
CA ASP A 91 6.90 -0.54 2.42
C ASP A 91 7.92 -1.67 2.51
N LYS A 92 7.48 -2.91 2.80
CA LYS A 92 8.35 -4.09 2.73
C LYS A 92 8.86 -4.35 1.31
N ALA A 93 7.98 -4.32 0.30
CA ALA A 93 8.39 -4.50 -1.09
C ALA A 93 9.43 -3.45 -1.53
N ASN A 94 9.21 -2.21 -1.11
CA ASN A 94 10.10 -1.10 -1.40
C ASN A 94 11.46 -1.26 -0.70
N LYS A 95 11.46 -1.64 0.59
CA LYS A 95 12.69 -1.95 1.34
C LYS A 95 13.48 -3.08 0.69
N THR A 96 12.82 -4.17 0.30
CA THR A 96 13.46 -5.30 -0.38
C THR A 96 14.07 -4.85 -1.71
N ALA A 97 13.38 -4.02 -2.50
CA ALA A 97 13.94 -3.47 -3.73
C ALA A 97 15.22 -2.66 -3.49
N ILE A 98 15.24 -1.83 -2.44
CA ILE A 98 16.42 -1.04 -2.05
C ILE A 98 17.58 -1.94 -1.62
N GLU A 99 17.31 -2.92 -0.77
CA GLU A 99 18.34 -3.86 -0.26
C GLU A 99 19.01 -4.66 -1.38
N LEU A 100 18.28 -4.90 -2.47
CA LEU A 100 18.77 -5.60 -3.67
C LEU A 100 19.36 -4.64 -4.72
N GLY A 101 19.40 -3.33 -4.45
CA GLY A 101 19.92 -2.33 -5.39
C GLY A 101 19.05 -2.09 -6.62
N LEU A 102 17.76 -2.43 -6.54
CA LEU A 102 16.78 -2.25 -7.63
C LEU A 102 16.10 -0.88 -7.62
N SER A 103 16.16 -0.18 -6.48
CA SER A 103 15.54 1.14 -6.31
C SER A 103 16.36 2.00 -5.36
N ASP A 104 16.22 3.32 -5.52
CA ASP A 104 16.83 4.30 -4.63
C ASP A 104 16.12 4.35 -3.28
N ALA A 105 16.81 4.89 -2.26
CA ALA A 105 16.23 5.05 -0.93
C ALA A 105 14.99 5.95 -0.96
N VAL A 106 13.89 5.45 -0.39
CA VAL A 106 12.62 6.17 -0.26
C VAL A 106 12.13 6.10 1.18
N GLN A 107 11.53 7.20 1.64
CA GLN A 107 10.92 7.22 2.97
C GLN A 107 9.75 6.23 3.06
N PRO A 108 9.47 5.68 4.26
CA PRO A 108 8.26 4.91 4.50
C PRO A 108 6.99 5.66 4.06
N THR A 109 5.97 4.93 3.69
CA THR A 109 4.69 5.52 3.28
C THR A 109 3.90 6.00 4.49
N ILE A 110 4.12 5.38 5.64
CA ILE A 110 3.68 5.87 6.95
C ILE A 110 4.92 6.25 7.78
N GLN A 111 5.03 7.54 8.13
CA GLN A 111 5.91 8.08 9.19
C GLN A 111 5.26 8.04 10.57
#